data_AF-A0A2V6CB29-F1
#
_entry.id   AF-A0A2V6CB29-F1
#
_cell.length_a   1.000
_cell.length_b   1.000
_cell.length_c   1.000
_cell.angle_alpha   90.00
_cell.angle_beta   90.00
_cell.angle_gamma   90.00
#
_symmetry.space_group_name_H-M   'P 1'
#
loop_
_entity.id
_entity.type
_entity.pdbx_description
1 polymer ?
#
loop_
_entity_poly.entity_id
_entity_poly.type
_entity_poly.pdbx_seq_one_letter_code
_entity_poly.pdbx_strand_id
1 'polypeptide(L)'
;MLSQFFPIQLSGLRVFALLAAMQITATAVAAQNSSPMPSDNPFLVESALPYHLPPFDKIKDEHFVPATEAGMQEQLKEVEAIAANTEKTNFDNTVVALERT
;
A
#
# COMPACT_ATOMS: atom_id res chain seq x y z
N MET A 1 -68.50 -23.61 19.15
CA MET A 1 -68.97 -22.74 18.05
C MET A 1 -68.21 -21.43 18.14
N LEU A 2 -67.59 -21.03 17.02
CA LEU A 2 -67.08 -19.69 16.66
C LEU A 2 -66.00 -19.09 17.60
N SER A 3 -64.72 -19.09 17.21
CA SER A 3 -64.07 -18.20 16.22
C SER A 3 -63.57 -16.87 16.81
N GLN A 4 -62.22 -16.72 16.74
CA GLN A 4 -61.45 -15.50 16.47
C GLN A 4 -61.32 -14.51 17.65
N PHE A 5 -60.13 -13.98 18.01
CA PHE A 5 -59.17 -13.20 17.21
C PHE A 5 -57.71 -13.29 17.75
N PHE A 6 -56.76 -13.27 16.81
CA PHE A 6 -55.26 -13.17 16.87
C PHE A 6 -54.75 -11.89 17.59
N PRO A 7 -53.44 -11.69 17.95
CA PRO A 7 -52.25 -11.85 17.06
C PRO A 7 -50.92 -12.35 17.71
N ILE A 8 -50.14 -13.16 16.97
CA ILE A 8 -48.86 -12.79 16.29
C ILE A 8 -47.87 -12.02 17.18
N GLN A 9 -46.87 -12.72 17.71
CA GLN A 9 -45.56 -12.16 18.06
C GLN A 9 -44.44 -12.98 17.39
N LEU A 10 -44.12 -12.55 16.17
CA LEU A 10 -42.78 -12.26 15.66
C LEU A 10 -41.58 -12.99 16.32
N SER A 11 -41.42 -14.29 16.09
CA SER A 11 -40.13 -14.97 16.24
C SER A 11 -39.37 -14.94 14.92
N GLY A 12 -38.88 -13.75 14.54
CA GLY A 12 -38.20 -13.51 13.27
C GLY A 12 -36.89 -12.77 13.43
N LEU A 13 -35.84 -13.41 13.96
CA LEU A 13 -34.47 -12.91 13.81
C LEU A 13 -33.37 -13.99 13.97
N ARG A 14 -33.60 -15.21 13.50
CA ARG A 14 -32.55 -16.25 13.45
C ARG A 14 -32.25 -16.78 12.05
N VAL A 15 -32.76 -16.15 11.00
CA VAL A 15 -32.59 -16.60 9.59
C VAL A 15 -31.71 -15.66 8.76
N PHE A 16 -31.08 -14.64 9.35
CA PHE A 16 -30.05 -13.82 8.69
C PHE A 16 -28.63 -14.40 8.87
N ALA A 17 -28.49 -15.73 8.87
CA ALA A 17 -27.19 -16.41 8.97
C ALA A 17 -26.86 -17.23 7.72
N LEU A 18 -27.49 -16.92 6.58
CA LEU A 18 -27.19 -17.48 5.28
C LEU A 18 -27.12 -16.33 4.28
N LEU A 19 -25.97 -16.19 3.60
CA LEU A 19 -25.68 -15.30 2.45
C LEU A 19 -24.81 -14.06 2.73
N ALA A 20 -23.57 -14.25 3.19
CA ALA A 20 -22.49 -13.26 2.98
C ALA A 20 -21.08 -13.92 2.89
N ALA A 21 -20.98 -15.17 2.45
CA ALA A 21 -19.69 -15.82 2.18
C ALA A 21 -19.37 -15.74 0.68
N MET A 22 -19.29 -14.52 0.16
CA MET A 22 -18.68 -14.23 -1.14
C MET A 22 -17.85 -12.97 -0.95
N GLN A 23 -16.94 -13.01 0.03
CA GLN A 23 -15.89 -12.01 0.10
C GLN A 23 -14.90 -12.32 -1.01
N ILE A 24 -14.87 -11.38 -1.94
CA ILE A 24 -14.03 -11.32 -3.12
C ILE A 24 -12.59 -11.50 -2.66
N THR A 25 -12.02 -12.68 -2.88
CA THR A 25 -10.57 -12.88 -2.83
C THR A 25 -9.99 -12.24 -4.10
N ALA A 26 -9.92 -10.90 -4.11
CA ALA A 26 -9.06 -10.19 -5.03
C ALA A 26 -7.64 -10.31 -4.48
N THR A 27 -7.00 -11.46 -4.71
CA THR A 27 -5.55 -11.56 -4.61
C THR A 27 -4.96 -10.53 -5.57
N ALA A 28 -4.30 -9.50 -5.01
CA ALA A 28 -3.51 -8.55 -5.75
C ALA A 28 -2.36 -9.27 -6.46
N VAL A 29 -2.57 -9.64 -7.72
CA VAL A 29 -1.53 -10.14 -8.63
C VAL A 29 -0.70 -8.95 -9.14
N ALA A 30 -0.13 -8.17 -8.24
CA ALA A 30 0.78 -7.07 -8.58
C ALA A 30 2.21 -7.31 -8.06
N ALA A 31 2.41 -8.23 -7.11
CA ALA A 31 3.69 -8.36 -6.40
C ALA A 31 4.61 -9.50 -6.86
N GLN A 32 4.18 -10.37 -7.79
CA GLN A 32 4.87 -11.66 -8.02
C GLN A 32 6.01 -11.66 -9.06
N ASN A 33 6.37 -10.51 -9.64
CA ASN A 33 7.45 -10.43 -10.64
C ASN A 33 8.56 -9.44 -10.27
N SER A 34 8.77 -9.16 -8.97
CA SER A 34 9.93 -8.37 -8.56
C SER A 34 11.21 -9.17 -8.73
N SER A 35 12.10 -8.67 -9.58
CA SER A 35 13.45 -9.22 -9.66
C SER A 35 14.18 -8.87 -8.37
N PRO A 36 14.92 -9.80 -7.73
CA PRO A 36 15.61 -9.51 -6.49
C PRO A 36 16.60 -8.37 -6.72
N MET A 37 16.52 -7.34 -5.88
CA MET A 37 17.40 -6.17 -5.96
C MET A 37 18.85 -6.59 -5.64
N PRO A 38 19.79 -6.46 -6.59
CA PRO A 38 21.20 -6.72 -6.33
C PRO A 38 21.73 -5.74 -5.28
N SER A 39 22.49 -6.23 -4.31
CA SER A 39 23.07 -5.40 -3.24
C SER A 39 24.09 -4.38 -3.75
N ASP A 40 24.59 -4.57 -4.97
CA ASP A 40 25.55 -3.72 -5.67
C ASP A 40 24.89 -2.80 -6.71
N ASN A 41 23.56 -2.70 -6.72
CA ASN A 41 22.84 -1.80 -7.62
C ASN A 41 23.29 -0.34 -7.39
N PRO A 42 23.80 0.38 -8.41
CA PRO A 42 24.37 1.72 -8.26
C PRO A 42 23.36 2.79 -7.84
N PHE A 43 22.05 2.53 -7.92
CA PHE A 43 21.00 3.43 -7.44
C PHE A 43 20.76 3.36 -5.93
N LEU A 44 21.35 2.39 -5.22
CA LEU A 44 21.19 2.22 -3.77
C LEU A 44 22.03 3.17 -2.92
N VAL A 45 23.01 3.84 -3.54
CA VAL A 45 23.92 4.75 -2.86
C VAL A 45 24.04 6.04 -3.65
N GLU A 46 24.17 7.16 -2.94
CA GLU A 46 24.42 8.45 -3.56
C GLU A 46 25.74 8.43 -4.34
N SER A 47 25.75 9.04 -5.52
CA SER A 47 26.96 9.10 -6.34
C SER A 47 28.05 9.94 -5.69
N ALA A 48 29.26 9.40 -5.66
CA ALA A 48 30.47 10.09 -5.21
C ALA A 48 31.13 10.94 -6.31
N LEU A 49 30.57 10.98 -7.53
CA LEU A 49 31.06 11.84 -8.61
C LEU A 49 30.75 13.32 -8.31
N PRO A 50 31.52 14.28 -8.85
CA PRO A 50 31.24 15.70 -8.67
C PRO A 50 29.78 16.04 -9.01
N TYR A 51 29.13 16.83 -8.17
CA TYR A 51 27.71 17.19 -8.30
C TYR A 51 26.73 16.00 -8.26
N HIS A 52 27.15 14.86 -7.70
CA HIS A 52 26.34 13.63 -7.63
C HIS A 52 25.90 13.12 -9.00
N LEU A 53 26.72 13.37 -10.04
CA LEU A 53 26.46 12.87 -11.39
C LEU A 53 26.21 11.35 -11.36
N PRO A 54 25.20 10.83 -12.09
CA PRO A 54 24.98 9.39 -12.15
C PRO A 54 26.24 8.65 -12.64
N PRO A 55 26.64 7.53 -12.01
CA PRO A 55 27.76 6.73 -12.46
C PRO A 55 27.37 5.91 -13.70
N PHE A 56 27.24 6.59 -14.85
CA PHE A 56 26.75 6.01 -16.11
C PHE A 56 27.60 4.83 -16.61
N ASP A 57 28.87 4.74 -16.22
CA ASP A 57 29.75 3.61 -16.49
C ASP A 57 29.33 2.32 -15.77
N LYS A 58 28.55 2.43 -14.69
CA LYS A 58 28.09 1.31 -13.85
C LYS A 58 26.61 0.99 -14.03
N ILE A 59 25.81 1.91 -14.53
CA ILE A 59 24.36 1.72 -14.71
C ILE A 59 24.13 0.80 -15.92
N LYS A 60 23.28 -0.22 -15.74
CA LYS A 60 22.90 -1.21 -16.75
C LYS A 60 21.38 -1.39 -16.74
N ASP A 61 20.83 -1.92 -17.84
CA ASP A 61 19.40 -2.13 -18.00
C ASP A 61 18.79 -2.99 -16.87
N GLU A 62 19.55 -3.99 -16.40
CA GLU A 62 19.10 -4.88 -15.30
C GLU A 62 18.91 -4.16 -13.95
N HIS A 63 19.46 -2.95 -13.79
CA HIS A 63 19.38 -2.21 -12.53
C HIS A 63 18.06 -1.44 -12.38
N PHE A 64 17.38 -1.10 -13.48
CA PHE A 64 16.25 -0.17 -13.45
C PHE A 64 15.00 -0.73 -12.78
N VAL A 65 14.55 -1.91 -13.22
CA VAL A 65 13.35 -2.55 -12.67
C VAL A 65 13.47 -2.75 -11.15
N PRO A 66 14.51 -3.45 -10.63
CA PRO A 66 14.62 -3.65 -9.18
C PRO A 66 14.78 -2.34 -8.40
N ALA A 67 15.52 -1.34 -8.92
CA ALA A 67 15.68 -0.05 -8.24
C ALA A 67 14.36 0.74 -8.18
N THR A 68 13.61 0.76 -9.29
CA THR A 68 12.34 1.49 -9.36
C THR A 68 11.30 0.86 -8.43
N GLU A 69 11.20 -0.47 -8.42
CA GLU A 69 10.28 -1.17 -7.53
C GLU A 69 10.61 -0.92 -6.06
N ALA A 70 11.88 -1.02 -5.67
CA ALA A 70 12.30 -0.74 -4.31
C ALA A 70 12.06 0.72 -3.91
N GLY A 71 12.36 1.68 -4.79
CA GLY A 71 12.10 3.10 -4.56
C GLY A 71 10.61 3.38 -4.35
N MET A 72 9.73 2.79 -5.17
CA MET A 72 8.27 2.89 -4.95
C MET A 72 7.85 2.28 -3.59
N GLN A 73 8.43 1.15 -3.20
CA GLN A 73 8.11 0.52 -1.91
C GLN A 73 8.61 1.34 -0.71
N GLU A 74 9.74 2.02 -0.83
CA GLU A 74 10.27 2.91 0.19
C GLU A 74 9.42 4.18 0.30
N GLN A 75 9.15 4.84 -0.84
CA GLN A 75 8.35 6.05 -0.90
C GLN A 75 6.93 5.83 -0.35
N LEU A 76 6.28 4.70 -0.67
CA LEU A 76 4.96 4.38 -0.11
C LEU A 76 4.98 4.30 1.42
N LYS A 77 6.02 3.71 2.02
CA LYS A 77 6.15 3.61 3.49
C LYS A 77 6.31 4.99 4.12
N GLU A 78 7.10 5.85 3.50
CA GLU A 78 7.32 7.22 3.97
C GLU A 78 6.05 8.06 3.87
N VAL A 79 5.33 7.99 2.74
CA VAL A 79 4.03 8.64 2.56
C VAL A 79 3.00 8.13 3.56
N GLU A 80 2.94 6.81 3.81
CA GLU A 80 2.07 6.23 4.83
C GLU A 80 2.36 6.79 6.22
N ALA A 81 3.64 6.95 6.58
CA ALA A 81 4.04 7.55 7.85
C ALA A 81 3.64 9.03 7.96
N ILE A 82 3.77 9.80 6.86
CA ILE A 82 3.31 11.20 6.79
C ILE A 82 1.78 11.26 6.95
N ALA A 83 1.05 10.41 6.23
CA ALA A 83 -0.41 10.38 6.25
C ALA A 83 -0.98 9.92 7.61
N ALA A 84 -0.26 9.05 8.32
CA ALA A 84 -0.65 8.57 9.64
C ALA A 84 -0.23 9.50 10.80
N ASN A 85 0.46 10.61 10.52
CA ASN A 85 0.90 11.55 11.55
C ASN A 85 -0.32 12.19 12.26
N THR A 86 -0.37 12.05 13.60
CA THR A 86 -1.48 12.54 14.44
C THR A 86 -1.27 13.95 14.99
N GLU A 87 -0.08 14.52 14.80
CA GLU A 87 0.18 15.91 15.16
C GLU A 87 -0.65 16.88 14.31
N LYS A 88 -0.80 18.12 14.78
CA LYS A 88 -1.47 19.15 14.00
C LYS A 88 -0.73 19.38 12.67
N THR A 89 -1.43 19.24 11.55
CA THR A 89 -0.90 19.50 10.21
C THR A 89 -0.26 20.87 10.11
N ASN A 90 0.95 20.91 9.57
CA ASN A 90 1.71 22.11 9.28
C ASN A 90 2.56 21.90 8.01
N PHE A 91 3.30 22.94 7.61
CA PHE A 91 4.09 22.89 6.37
C PHE A 91 5.22 21.85 6.45
N ASP A 92 5.89 21.73 7.59
CA ASP A 92 7.05 20.86 7.77
C ASP A 92 6.65 19.38 7.79
N ASN A 93 5.59 19.03 8.52
CA ASN A 93 5.15 17.64 8.69
C ASN A 93 4.35 17.07 7.52
N THR A 94 4.06 17.90 6.50
CA THR A 94 3.32 17.47 5.31
C THR A 94 4.09 17.81 4.04
N VAL A 95 4.29 19.09 3.72
CA VAL A 95 4.90 19.48 2.44
C VAL A 95 6.40 19.18 2.45
N VAL A 96 7.14 19.65 3.46
CA VAL A 96 8.59 19.38 3.52
C VAL A 96 8.87 17.89 3.68
N ALA A 97 8.01 17.17 4.41
CA ALA A 97 8.13 15.72 4.52
C ALA A 97 7.93 15.02 3.17
N LEU A 98 6.89 15.38 2.41
CA LEU A 98 6.63 14.83 1.08
C LEU A 98 7.74 15.16 0.07
N GLU A 99 8.34 16.35 0.13
CA GLU A 99 9.44 16.73 -0.77
C GLU A 99 10.75 15.94 -0.50
N ARG A 100 10.86 15.29 0.67
CA ARG A 100 12.01 14.43 1.02
C ARG A 100 11.77 12.96 0.70
N THR A 101 10.54 12.61 0.33
CA THR A 101 10.04 11.26 0.10
C THR A 101 10.10 10.92 -1.39
#